data_AF-A0A223KPG2-F1
#
_entry.id   AF-A0A223KPG2-F1
#
_cell.length_a   1.000
_cell.length_b   1.000
_cell.length_c   1.000
_cell.angle_alpha   90.00
_cell.angle_beta   90.00
_cell.angle_gamma   90.00
#
_symmetry.space_group_name_H-M   'P 1'
#
loop_
_entity.id
_entity.type
_entity.pdbx_description
1 polymer ?
#
loop_
_entity_poly.entity_id
_entity_poly.type
_entity_poly.pdbx_seq_one_letter_code
_entity_poly.pdbx_strand_id
1 'polypeptide(L)'
;MDYLLLLTSIILLLFSLKKIAMIKYRTTDGIAADIKQNILSLLWGIVVVSAILTIIYQVWVVTGKSSYWDGVFILGGTALLTFFSSFWFYYKSSVKFNEGV
;
A
#
# COMPACT_ATOMS: atom_id res chain seq x y z
N MET A 1 -8.64 -5.27 -19.39
CA MET A 1 -7.63 -5.97 -18.55
C MET A 1 -7.02 -5.03 -17.52
N ASP A 2 -6.75 -3.78 -17.88
CA ASP A 2 -6.16 -2.76 -16.99
C ASP A 2 -6.99 -2.48 -15.72
N TYR A 3 -8.32 -2.45 -15.83
CA TYR A 3 -9.21 -2.31 -14.66
C TYR A 3 -9.11 -3.46 -13.66
N LEU A 4 -8.90 -4.70 -14.12
CA LEU A 4 -8.73 -5.85 -13.23
C LEU A 4 -7.38 -5.78 -12.52
N LEU A 5 -6.32 -5.37 -13.22
CA LEU A 5 -5.02 -5.17 -12.61
C LEU A 5 -5.06 -4.04 -11.58
N LEU A 6 -5.70 -2.92 -11.91
CA LEU A 6 -5.91 -1.79 -10.99
C LEU A 6 -6.64 -2.24 -9.71
N LEU A 7 -7.76 -2.95 -9.85
CA LEU A 7 -8.52 -3.48 -8.71
C LEU A 7 -7.65 -4.42 -7.87
N THR A 8 -6.90 -5.32 -8.52
CA THR A 8 -6.00 -6.26 -7.85
C THR A 8 -4.89 -5.54 -7.09
N SER A 9 -4.30 -4.49 -7.69
CA SER A 9 -3.27 -3.66 -7.04
C SER A 9 -3.81 -2.91 -5.83
N ILE A 10 -5.05 -2.41 -5.88
CA ILE A 10 -5.71 -1.79 -4.73
C ILE A 10 -5.91 -2.81 -3.60
N ILE A 11 -6.44 -4.00 -3.92
CA ILE A 11 -6.63 -5.06 -2.91
C ILE A 11 -5.29 -5.47 -2.30
N LEU A 12 -4.26 -5.63 -3.13
CA LEU A 12 -2.91 -5.99 -2.68
C LEU A 12 -2.30 -4.91 -1.79
N LEU A 13 -2.49 -3.64 -2.11
CA LEU A 13 -2.05 -2.51 -1.29
C LEU A 13 -2.71 -2.55 0.10
N LEU A 14 -4.03 -2.66 0.15
CA LEU A 14 -4.78 -2.72 1.41
C LEU A 14 -4.38 -3.94 2.24
N PHE A 15 -4.23 -5.10 1.60
CA PHE A 15 -3.77 -6.32 2.25
C PHE A 15 -2.37 -6.16 2.84
N SER A 16 -1.45 -5.58 2.09
CA SER A 16 -0.05 -5.36 2.51
C SER A 16 0.01 -4.40 3.69
N LEU A 17 -0.71 -3.27 3.65
CA LEU A 17 -0.80 -2.32 4.76
C LEU A 17 -1.36 -2.99 6.03
N LYS A 18 -2.38 -3.83 5.89
CA LYS A 18 -2.94 -4.60 7.01
C LYS A 18 -1.92 -5.59 7.58
N LYS A 19 -1.12 -6.25 6.74
CA LYS A 19 -0.06 -7.17 7.17
C LYS A 19 1.05 -6.43 7.92
N ILE A 20 1.51 -5.28 7.42
CA ILE A 20 2.51 -4.45 8.11
C ILE A 20 1.99 -4.04 9.49
N ALA A 21 0.74 -3.55 9.58
CA ALA A 21 0.14 -3.18 10.85
C ALA A 21 0.09 -4.39 11.81
N MET A 22 -0.37 -5.55 11.35
CA MET A 22 -0.42 -6.77 12.15
C MET A 22 0.96 -7.23 12.64
N ILE A 23 1.99 -7.14 11.80
CA ILE A 23 3.37 -7.53 12.17
C ILE A 23 3.90 -6.58 13.25
N LYS A 24 3.66 -5.27 13.12
CA LYS A 24 4.14 -4.25 14.05
C LYS A 24 3.64 -4.45 15.49
N TYR A 25 2.41 -4.91 15.67
CA TYR A 25 1.79 -5.10 16.99
C TYR A 25 1.83 -6.56 17.49
N ARG A 26 2.49 -7.46 16.76
CA ARG A 26 2.62 -8.85 17.18
C ARG A 26 3.78 -8.99 18.15
N THR A 27 3.51 -9.43 19.37
CA THR A 27 4.56 -9.77 20.35
C THR A 27 5.43 -10.91 19.85
N THR A 28 6.75 -10.77 20.00
CA THR A 28 7.74 -11.81 19.70
C THR A 28 8.65 -12.04 20.90
N ASP A 29 8.91 -13.31 21.19
CA ASP A 29 9.84 -13.70 22.24
C ASP A 29 11.21 -13.97 21.63
N GLY A 30 12.13 -13.00 21.78
CA GLY A 30 13.54 -13.15 21.49
C GLY A 30 14.05 -12.48 20.21
N ILE A 31 15.36 -12.20 20.22
CA ILE A 31 16.07 -11.39 19.21
C ILE A 31 15.91 -11.96 17.79
N ALA A 32 16.01 -13.28 17.63
CA ALA A 32 15.88 -13.92 16.31
C ALA A 32 14.46 -13.76 15.74
N ALA A 33 13.43 -13.75 16.60
CA ALA A 33 12.05 -13.56 16.19
C ALA A 33 11.78 -12.09 15.79
N ASP A 34 12.37 -11.14 16.51
CA ASP A 34 12.30 -9.71 16.17
C ASP A 34 12.95 -9.40 14.82
N ILE A 35 14.15 -9.96 14.56
CA ILE A 35 14.84 -9.80 13.27
C ILE A 35 13.95 -10.33 12.12
N LYS A 36 13.36 -11.52 12.31
CA LYS A 36 12.47 -12.12 11.31
C LYS A 36 11.24 -11.26 11.04
N GLN A 37 10.62 -10.70 12.08
CA GLN A 37 9.49 -9.78 11.90
C GLN A 37 9.88 -8.52 11.15
N ASN A 38 11.04 -7.94 11.47
CA ASN A 38 11.51 -6.73 10.80
C ASN A 38 11.75 -6.96 9.30
N ILE A 39 12.38 -8.08 8.93
CA ILE A 39 12.56 -8.49 7.53
C ILE A 39 11.21 -8.67 6.84
N LEU A 40 10.24 -9.32 7.50
CA LEU A 40 8.91 -9.53 6.94
C LEU A 40 8.17 -8.20 6.72
N SER A 41 8.28 -7.27 7.66
CA SER A 41 7.72 -5.92 7.55
C SER A 41 8.31 -5.18 6.35
N LEU A 42 9.63 -5.27 6.15
CA LEU A 42 10.34 -4.65 5.04
C LEU A 42 9.92 -5.23 3.69
N LEU A 43 9.78 -6.57 3.59
CA LEU A 43 9.25 -7.23 2.39
C LEU A 43 7.85 -6.73 2.03
N TRP A 44 6.96 -6.58 3.00
CA TRP A 44 5.64 -6.00 2.76
C TRP A 44 5.72 -4.52 2.36
N GLY A 45 6.68 -3.77 2.91
CA GLY A 45 6.96 -2.39 2.50
C GLY A 45 7.31 -2.27 1.02
N ILE A 46 8.11 -3.19 0.49
CA ILE A 46 8.41 -3.26 -0.96
C ILE A 46 7.14 -3.49 -1.76
N VAL A 47 6.28 -4.44 -1.34
CA VAL A 47 5.00 -4.73 -2.00
C VAL A 47 4.09 -3.49 -2.01
N VAL A 48 4.06 -2.72 -0.91
CA VAL A 48 3.30 -1.46 -0.83
C VAL A 48 3.79 -0.46 -1.87
N VAL A 49 5.09 -0.21 -1.95
CA VAL A 49 5.67 0.73 -2.93
C VAL A 49 5.37 0.29 -4.36
N SER A 50 5.58 -1.00 -4.66
CA SER A 50 5.26 -1.56 -5.98
C SER A 50 3.78 -1.42 -6.34
N ALA A 51 2.88 -1.66 -5.38
CA ALA A 51 1.44 -1.51 -5.60
C ALA A 51 1.04 -0.06 -5.86
N ILE A 52 1.60 0.91 -5.12
CA ILE A 52 1.35 2.35 -5.35
C ILE A 52 1.78 2.76 -6.76
N LEU A 53 3.00 2.40 -7.18
CA LEU A 53 3.49 2.71 -8.53
C LEU A 53 2.62 2.06 -9.61
N THR A 54 2.18 0.82 -9.40
CA THR A 54 1.29 0.11 -10.32
C THR A 54 -0.07 0.80 -10.43
N ILE A 55 -0.65 1.26 -9.31
CA ILE A 55 -1.92 2.01 -9.32
C ILE A 55 -1.79 3.30 -10.13
N ILE A 56 -0.74 4.09 -9.86
CA ILE A 56 -0.50 5.35 -10.58
C ILE A 56 -0.39 5.10 -12.09
N TYR A 57 0.40 4.09 -12.47
CA TYR A 57 0.55 3.71 -13.88
C TYR A 57 -0.77 3.24 -14.50
N GLN A 58 -1.50 2.35 -13.81
CA GLN A 58 -2.75 1.79 -14.34
C GLN A 58 -3.84 2.85 -14.48
N VAL A 59 -3.93 3.82 -13.56
CA VAL A 59 -4.86 4.94 -13.72
C VAL A 59 -4.49 5.76 -14.95
N TRP A 60 -3.21 6.08 -15.15
CA TRP A 60 -2.77 6.79 -16.35
C TRP A 60 -3.08 6.02 -17.65
N VAL A 61 -2.93 4.69 -17.65
CA VAL A 61 -3.30 3.83 -18.77
C VAL A 61 -4.79 3.90 -19.06
N VAL A 62 -5.62 3.77 -18.02
CA VAL A 62 -7.08 3.76 -18.11
C VAL A 62 -7.64 5.11 -18.56
N THR A 63 -6.99 6.21 -18.19
CA THR A 63 -7.37 7.57 -18.63
C THR A 63 -6.87 7.94 -20.03
N GLY A 64 -6.37 6.97 -20.81
CA GLY A 64 -5.97 7.19 -22.19
C GLY A 64 -4.51 7.59 -22.41
N LYS A 65 -3.64 7.44 -21.39
CA LYS A 65 -2.19 7.68 -21.48
C LYS A 65 -1.81 9.08 -21.98
N SER A 66 -2.55 10.12 -21.57
CA SER A 66 -2.22 11.47 -22.03
C SER A 66 -0.81 11.90 -21.59
N SER A 67 -0.05 12.43 -22.54
CA SER A 67 1.31 12.96 -22.32
C SER A 67 1.32 14.46 -22.01
N TYR A 68 0.16 15.11 -21.95
CA TYR A 68 0.03 16.55 -21.69
C TYR A 68 -0.22 16.83 -20.20
N TRP A 69 -0.50 18.11 -19.88
CA TRP A 69 -0.73 18.57 -18.50
C TRP A 69 -1.87 17.83 -17.80
N ASP A 70 -2.88 17.38 -18.52
CA ASP A 70 -3.95 16.52 -17.99
C ASP A 70 -3.39 15.20 -17.43
N GLY A 71 -2.45 14.56 -18.12
CA GLY A 71 -1.74 13.38 -17.63
C GLY A 71 -0.98 13.64 -16.33
N VAL A 72 -0.34 14.81 -16.22
CA VAL A 72 0.35 15.23 -14.99
C VAL A 72 -0.62 15.41 -13.83
N PHE A 73 -1.77 16.07 -14.07
CA PHE A 73 -2.80 16.24 -13.04
C PHE A 73 -3.42 14.91 -12.61
N ILE A 74 -3.64 13.99 -13.54
CA ILE A 74 -4.16 12.65 -13.25
C ILE A 74 -3.16 11.85 -12.41
N LEU A 75 -1.88 11.80 -12.83
CA LEU A 75 -0.83 11.10 -12.11
C LEU A 75 -0.62 11.68 -10.71
N GLY A 76 -0.51 13.02 -10.61
CA GLY A 76 -0.31 13.73 -9.34
C GLY A 76 -1.51 13.57 -8.40
N GLY A 77 -2.74 13.75 -8.91
CA GLY A 77 -3.97 13.55 -8.15
C GLY A 77 -4.11 12.10 -7.67
N THR A 78 -3.80 11.12 -8.53
CA THR A 78 -3.81 9.70 -8.16
C THR A 78 -2.77 9.39 -7.10
N ALA A 79 -1.55 9.92 -7.23
CA ALA A 79 -0.49 9.72 -6.25
C ALA A 79 -0.88 10.27 -4.87
N LEU A 80 -1.39 11.50 -4.81
CA LEU A 80 -1.86 12.12 -3.57
C LEU A 80 -3.02 11.31 -2.96
N LEU A 81 -4.04 10.99 -3.76
CA LEU A 81 -5.20 10.24 -3.28
C LEU A 81 -4.80 8.85 -2.77
N THR A 82 -3.91 8.16 -3.47
CA THR A 82 -3.37 6.85 -3.07
C THR A 82 -2.58 6.98 -1.77
N PHE A 83 -1.74 8.01 -1.64
CA PHE A 83 -0.95 8.26 -0.43
C PHE A 83 -1.84 8.52 0.78
N PHE A 84 -2.78 9.48 0.69
CA PHE A 84 -3.69 9.80 1.79
C PHE A 84 -4.57 8.61 2.18
N SER A 85 -5.11 7.90 1.19
CA SER A 85 -5.94 6.71 1.44
C SER A 85 -5.14 5.58 2.11
N SER A 86 -3.90 5.37 1.68
CA SER A 86 -3.00 4.38 2.27
C SER A 86 -2.67 4.72 3.72
N PHE A 87 -2.33 5.98 3.98
CA PHE A 87 -2.02 6.45 5.33
C PHE A 87 -3.23 6.31 6.26
N TRP A 88 -4.40 6.76 5.81
CA TRP A 88 -5.66 6.62 6.54
C TRP A 88 -5.98 5.16 6.86
N PHE A 89 -5.88 4.28 5.87
CA PHE A 89 -6.17 2.86 6.04
C PHE A 89 -5.17 2.16 6.98
N TYR A 90 -3.88 2.49 6.85
CA TYR A 90 -2.85 1.98 7.75
C TYR A 90 -3.08 2.43 9.19
N TYR A 91 -3.41 3.70 9.40
CA TYR A 91 -3.72 4.24 10.72
C TYR A 91 -4.91 3.51 11.34
N LYS A 92 -6.03 3.42 10.61
CA LYS A 92 -7.23 2.69 11.06
C LYS A 92 -6.92 1.21 11.39
N SER A 93 -6.12 0.55 10.57
CA SER A 93 -5.72 -0.84 10.81
C SER A 93 -4.83 -0.96 12.05
N SER A 94 -3.90 -0.03 12.23
CA SER A 94 -2.97 0.00 13.36
C SER A 94 -3.71 0.21 14.68
N VAL A 95 -4.65 1.16 14.73
CA VAL A 95 -5.51 1.39 15.91
C VAL A 95 -6.25 0.11 16.29
N LYS A 96 -6.87 -0.57 15.31
CA LYS A 96 -7.59 -1.82 15.56
C LYS A 96 -6.71 -2.92 16.17
N PHE A 97 -5.45 -3.03 15.74
CA PHE A 97 -4.53 -4.03 16.28
C PHE A 97 -3.90 -3.61 17.62
N ASN A 98 -3.79 -2.31 17.87
CA ASN A 98 -3.31 -1.77 19.14
C ASN A 98 -4.34 -1.91 20.27
N GLU A 99 -5.64 -1.80 19.97
CA GLU A 99 -6.74 -1.93 20.95
C GLU A 99 -7.20 -3.39 21.17
N GLY A 100 -6.78 -4.31 20.29
CA GLY A 100 -7.21 -5.71 20.30
C GLY A 100 -6.19 -6.70 20.90
N VAL A 101 -5.15 -6.21 21.59
CA VAL A 101 -4.17 -6.97 22.37
C VAL A 101 -4.34 -6.65 23.84
#